data_AF-A0A5C2RRV0-F1
#
_entry.id   AF-A0A5C2RRV0-F1
#
_cell.length_a   1.000
_cell.length_b   1.000
_cell.length_c   1.000
_cell.angle_alpha   90.00
_cell.angle_beta   90.00
_cell.angle_gamma   90.00
#
_symmetry.space_group_name_H-M   'P 1'
#
loop_
_entity.id
_entity.type
_entity.pdbx_description
1 polymer ?
#
loop_
_entity_poly.entity_id
_entity_poly.type
_entity_poly.pdbx_seq_one_letter_code
_entity_poly.pdbx_strand_id
1 'polypeptide(L)'
;MKPSCGTCRADGLDGKCDYRATVDGRAITEEVKQALEQFYQTRNKAPTYEERLDLAKETGCRTEDIKTWFNNRRRADRSDVKTSSTPTDSKKKWKKMSKSQNNFLEDYVRRNDRPDGPQRDWIAGQLNLDTEYIHKWFDHTRQKYHRANNPS
;
A
#
# COMPACT_ATOMS: atom_id res chain seq x y z
N MET A 1 34.71 -6.18 3.32
CA MET A 1 34.13 -4.96 2.73
C MET A 1 32.62 -5.07 2.78
N LYS A 2 31.96 -4.29 3.64
CA LYS A 2 30.50 -4.19 3.65
C LYS A 2 30.12 -3.24 2.52
N PRO A 3 29.12 -3.53 1.68
CA PRO A 3 28.70 -2.57 0.66
C PRO A 3 28.28 -1.28 1.37
N SER A 4 28.97 -0.20 1.01
CA SER A 4 28.68 1.17 1.40
C SER A 4 27.17 1.38 1.29
N CYS A 5 26.53 1.81 2.37
CA CYS A 5 25.12 2.16 2.33
C CYS A 5 24.95 3.22 1.22
N GLY A 6 24.27 2.84 0.15
CA GLY A 6 23.77 3.81 -0.81
C GLY A 6 22.85 4.73 -0.02
N THR A 7 23.29 5.98 0.11
CA THR A 7 22.54 7.09 0.68
C THR A 7 21.13 7.03 0.10
N CYS A 8 20.14 6.80 0.95
CA CYS A 8 18.74 6.92 0.61
C CYS A 8 18.47 8.41 0.36
N ARG A 9 18.79 8.88 -0.86
CA ARG A 9 18.35 10.19 -1.35
C ARG A 9 16.86 10.09 -1.70
N ALA A 10 16.03 9.97 -0.67
CA ALA A 10 14.79 10.73 -0.64
C ALA A 10 15.21 12.09 -0.10
N ASP A 11 14.95 13.17 -0.84
CA ASP A 11 15.30 14.52 -0.42
C ASP A 11 14.82 14.76 1.03
N GLY A 12 15.77 14.95 1.95
CA GLY A 12 15.49 15.29 3.35
C GLY A 12 15.81 14.25 4.44
N LEU A 13 16.41 13.09 4.15
CA LEU A 13 16.81 12.11 5.18
C LEU A 13 18.33 11.85 5.20
N ASP A 14 19.11 12.90 5.49
CA ASP A 14 20.58 12.85 5.58
C ASP A 14 21.10 12.41 6.97
N GLY A 15 20.28 11.72 7.75
CA GLY A 15 20.64 11.23 9.09
C GLY A 15 19.95 9.91 9.37
N LYS A 16 20.73 8.95 9.89
CA LYS A 16 20.35 7.66 10.50
C LYS A 16 18.84 7.36 10.36
N CYS A 17 18.48 6.41 9.50
CA CYS A 17 17.12 5.96 9.25
C CYS A 17 16.33 5.66 10.54
N ASP A 18 15.75 6.69 11.15
CA ASP A 18 14.77 6.51 12.19
C ASP A 18 13.44 6.24 11.48
N TYR A 19 13.28 4.97 11.10
CA TYR A 19 12.09 4.40 10.46
C TYR A 19 10.80 4.59 11.27
N ARG A 20 10.86 5.22 12.45
CA ARG A 20 9.72 5.42 13.35
C ARG A 20 9.17 6.85 13.35
N ALA A 21 9.77 7.79 12.62
CA ALA A 21 9.50 9.23 12.82
C ALA A 21 9.02 10.02 11.59
N THR A 22 8.75 9.40 10.45
CA THR A 22 8.22 10.17 9.30
C THR A 22 6.73 10.41 9.45
N VAL A 23 6.34 11.68 9.61
CA VAL A 23 4.94 12.11 9.47
C VAL A 23 4.49 11.80 8.05
N ASP A 24 3.48 10.94 7.89
CA ASP A 24 2.97 10.57 6.58
C ASP A 24 1.92 11.59 6.11
N GLY A 25 2.36 12.50 5.23
CA GLY A 25 1.48 13.53 4.64
C GLY A 25 0.37 12.97 3.74
N ARG A 26 0.36 11.67 3.46
CA ARG A 26 -0.71 10.97 2.70
C ARG A 26 -1.56 10.06 3.58
N ALA A 27 -1.45 10.19 4.91
CA ALA A 27 -2.29 9.47 5.84
C ALA A 27 -3.75 9.90 5.72
N ILE A 28 -4.67 8.97 6.01
CA ILE A 28 -6.11 9.26 6.05
C ILE A 28 -6.42 10.14 7.27
N THR A 29 -6.64 11.45 7.04
CA THR A 29 -7.09 12.41 8.05
C THR A 29 -8.61 12.32 8.28
N GLU A 30 -9.14 13.04 9.28
CA GLU A 30 -10.59 13.06 9.53
C GLU A 30 -11.38 13.68 8.36
N GLU A 31 -10.83 14.70 7.71
CA GLU A 31 -11.43 15.33 6.53
C GLU A 31 -11.52 14.33 5.38
N VAL A 32 -10.46 13.56 5.16
CA VAL A 32 -10.48 12.48 4.16
C VAL A 32 -11.51 11.41 4.52
N LYS A 33 -11.64 11.02 5.80
CA LYS A 33 -12.65 10.03 6.22
C LYS A 33 -14.06 10.48 5.87
N GLN A 34 -14.37 11.78 6.00
CA GLN A 34 -15.67 12.32 5.62
C GLN A 34 -15.94 12.16 4.11
N ALA A 35 -14.95 12.48 3.27
CA ALA A 35 -15.07 12.28 1.82
C ALA A 35 -15.26 10.80 1.45
N LEU A 36 -14.49 9.89 2.08
CA LEU A 36 -14.64 8.44 1.86
C LEU A 36 -16.01 7.91 2.32
N GLU A 37 -16.53 8.42 3.44
CA GLU A 37 -17.86 8.06 3.95
C GLU A 37 -18.98 8.55 3.02
N GLN A 38 -18.87 9.77 2.48
CA GLN A 38 -19.83 10.27 1.49
C GLN A 38 -19.84 9.37 0.24
N PHE A 39 -18.67 8.99 -0.28
CA PHE A 39 -18.58 8.07 -1.40
C PHE A 39 -19.19 6.69 -1.05
N TYR A 40 -18.90 6.17 0.14
CA TYR A 40 -19.41 4.89 0.62
C TYR A 40 -20.94 4.84 0.66
N GLN A 41 -21.58 5.92 1.13
CA GLN A 41 -23.03 6.01 1.28
C GLN A 41 -23.77 6.28 -0.04
N THR A 42 -23.16 7.02 -0.96
CA THR A 42 -23.86 7.54 -2.15
C THR A 42 -23.51 6.84 -3.46
N ARG A 43 -22.32 6.21 -3.55
CA ARG A 43 -21.80 5.64 -4.79
C ARG A 43 -21.63 4.13 -4.71
N ASN A 44 -20.59 3.68 -4.00
CA ASN A 44 -20.17 2.29 -4.03
C ASN A 44 -19.45 1.91 -2.72
N LYS A 45 -19.95 0.85 -2.05
CA LYS A 45 -19.35 0.31 -0.81
C LYS A 45 -18.05 -0.46 -1.06
N ALA A 46 -17.80 -0.89 -2.29
CA ALA A 46 -16.63 -1.66 -2.73
C ALA A 46 -16.01 -1.03 -3.98
N PRO A 47 -15.29 0.10 -3.84
CA PRO A 47 -14.74 0.82 -4.97
C PRO A 47 -13.76 -0.06 -5.75
N THR A 48 -13.89 -0.02 -7.07
CA THR A 48 -12.96 -0.56 -8.05
C THR A 48 -11.59 0.13 -7.94
N TYR A 49 -10.58 -0.43 -8.59
CA TYR A 49 -9.26 0.21 -8.62
C TYR A 49 -9.28 1.61 -9.26
N GLU A 50 -10.08 1.82 -10.32
CA GLU A 50 -10.20 3.13 -10.97
C GLU A 50 -10.85 4.16 -10.03
N GLU A 51 -11.94 3.79 -9.35
CA GLU A 51 -12.55 4.66 -8.33
C GLU A 51 -11.58 4.99 -7.19
N ARG A 52 -10.74 4.03 -6.78
CA ARG A 52 -9.69 4.30 -5.78
C ARG A 52 -8.62 5.26 -6.29
N LEU A 53 -8.27 5.21 -7.58
CA LEU A 53 -7.35 6.18 -8.17
C LEU A 53 -7.94 7.58 -8.19
N ASP A 54 -9.22 7.72 -8.48
CA ASP A 54 -9.88 9.03 -8.47
C ASP A 54 -10.00 9.59 -7.05
N LEU A 55 -10.39 8.75 -6.08
CA LEU A 55 -10.36 9.11 -4.67
C LEU A 55 -8.95 9.48 -4.19
N ALA A 56 -7.90 8.79 -4.66
CA ALA A 56 -6.51 9.11 -4.35
C ALA A 56 -6.08 10.48 -4.91
N LYS A 57 -6.51 10.82 -6.13
CA LYS A 57 -6.26 12.16 -6.71
C LYS A 57 -6.98 13.26 -5.93
N GLU A 58 -8.20 13.00 -5.49
CA GLU A 58 -9.03 13.96 -4.75
C GLU A 58 -8.50 14.18 -3.32
N THR A 59 -8.12 13.11 -2.63
CA THR A 59 -7.78 13.13 -1.20
C THR A 59 -6.27 13.20 -0.93
N GLY A 60 -5.43 12.96 -1.94
CA GLY A 60 -3.98 12.83 -1.78
C GLY A 60 -3.52 11.54 -1.08
N CYS A 61 -4.46 10.67 -0.69
CA CYS A 61 -4.16 9.41 0.00
C CYS A 61 -3.71 8.31 -0.94
N ARG A 62 -2.99 7.30 -0.41
CA ARG A 62 -2.61 6.13 -1.19
C ARG A 62 -3.80 5.22 -1.46
N THR A 63 -3.80 4.57 -2.62
CA THR A 63 -4.86 3.65 -3.04
C THR A 63 -4.98 2.44 -2.11
N GLU A 64 -3.87 1.95 -1.53
CA GLU A 64 -3.92 0.87 -0.54
C GLU A 64 -4.57 1.26 0.79
N ASP A 65 -4.40 2.52 1.21
CA ASP A 65 -4.94 3.04 2.47
C ASP A 65 -6.45 3.25 2.32
N ILE A 66 -6.87 3.84 1.19
CA ILE A 66 -8.28 3.95 0.80
C ILE A 66 -8.92 2.56 0.78
N LYS A 67 -8.31 1.60 0.09
CA LYS A 67 -8.81 0.21 0.04
C LYS A 67 -8.99 -0.39 1.43
N THR A 68 -8.02 -0.17 2.31
CA THR A 68 -8.04 -0.67 3.69
C THR A 68 -9.17 -0.03 4.49
N TRP A 69 -9.38 1.29 4.34
CA TRP A 69 -10.50 1.99 4.94
C TRP A 69 -11.85 1.40 4.51
N PHE A 70 -12.08 1.21 3.20
CA PHE A 70 -13.33 0.62 2.70
C PHE A 70 -13.55 -0.82 3.20
N ASN A 71 -12.49 -1.62 3.26
CA ASN A 71 -12.56 -2.97 3.82
C ASN A 71 -12.96 -2.94 5.30
N ASN A 72 -12.38 -2.05 6.09
CA ASN A 72 -12.70 -1.89 7.50
C ASN A 72 -14.12 -1.35 7.70
N ARG A 73 -14.52 -0.37 6.88
CA ARG A 73 -15.87 0.22 6.91
C ARG A 73 -16.95 -0.81 6.63
N ARG A 74 -16.76 -1.67 5.63
CA ARG A 74 -17.65 -2.80 5.33
C ARG A 74 -17.71 -3.82 6.47
N ARG A 75 -16.57 -4.15 7.08
CA ARG A 75 -16.53 -5.04 8.25
C ARG A 75 -17.30 -4.49 9.45
N ALA A 76 -17.31 -3.17 9.61
CA ALA A 76 -18.06 -2.49 10.67
C ALA A 76 -19.54 -2.27 10.32
N ASP A 77 -19.90 -2.22 9.03
CA ASP A 77 -21.27 -2.04 8.57
C ASP A 77 -22.08 -3.33 8.73
N ARG A 78 -22.94 -3.39 9.74
CA ARG A 78 -23.83 -4.54 9.99
C ARG A 78 -24.91 -4.69 8.90
N SER A 79 -25.18 -3.64 8.13
CA SER A 79 -26.11 -3.67 6.98
C SER A 79 -25.45 -4.16 5.70
N ASP A 80 -24.11 -4.24 5.66
CA ASP A 80 -23.36 -4.86 4.57
C ASP A 80 -23.54 -6.38 4.67
N VAL A 81 -24.65 -6.87 4.15
CA VAL A 81 -24.88 -8.31 4.00
C VAL A 81 -23.76 -8.81 3.10
N LYS A 82 -22.87 -9.66 3.64
CA LYS A 82 -21.92 -10.46 2.87
C LYS A 82 -22.71 -11.44 1.98
N THR A 83 -23.37 -10.92 0.97
CA THR A 83 -23.81 -11.74 -0.14
C THR A 83 -22.53 -12.22 -0.80
N SER A 84 -22.39 -13.53 -0.98
CA SER A 84 -21.29 -14.16 -1.72
C SER A 84 -21.16 -13.67 -3.18
N SER A 85 -21.99 -12.70 -3.58
CA SER A 85 -22.24 -12.21 -4.92
C SER A 85 -21.97 -10.71 -5.08
N THR A 86 -21.31 -10.04 -4.11
CA THR A 86 -20.78 -8.70 -4.39
C THR A 86 -19.85 -8.78 -5.59
N PRO A 87 -19.97 -7.91 -6.62
CA PRO A 87 -19.04 -7.85 -7.73
C PRO A 87 -17.62 -7.73 -7.14
N THR A 88 -16.87 -8.82 -7.19
CA THR A 88 -15.50 -8.81 -6.70
C THR A 88 -14.78 -7.79 -7.57
N ASP A 89 -14.22 -6.73 -6.97
CA ASP A 89 -13.28 -5.80 -7.61
C ASP A 89 -12.46 -6.60 -8.63
N SER A 90 -12.72 -6.37 -9.92
CA SER A 90 -12.13 -7.11 -11.02
C SER A 90 -10.64 -7.14 -10.76
N LYS A 91 -10.09 -8.28 -10.31
CA LYS A 91 -8.76 -8.32 -9.67
C LYS A 91 -7.79 -7.50 -10.51
N LYS A 92 -7.31 -6.38 -9.96
CA LYS A 92 -6.41 -5.46 -10.66
C LYS A 92 -5.33 -6.28 -11.37
N LYS A 93 -5.26 -6.16 -12.69
CA LYS A 93 -4.24 -6.85 -13.49
C LYS A 93 -2.94 -6.08 -13.36
N TRP A 94 -2.07 -6.56 -12.49
CA TRP A 94 -0.75 -5.99 -12.29
C TRP A 94 0.15 -6.28 -13.49
N LYS A 95 0.91 -5.27 -13.93
CA LYS A 95 2.01 -5.50 -14.87
C LYS A 95 3.03 -6.44 -14.24
N LYS A 96 3.52 -7.42 -15.01
CA LYS A 96 4.60 -8.28 -14.55
C LYS A 96 5.86 -7.44 -14.37
N MET A 97 6.39 -7.46 -13.16
CA MET A 97 7.62 -6.76 -12.79
C MET A 97 8.83 -7.37 -13.52
N SER A 98 9.77 -6.53 -13.93
CA SER A 98 11.03 -6.95 -14.55
C SER A 98 11.94 -7.65 -13.53
N LYS A 99 12.93 -8.41 -14.02
CA LYS A 99 13.93 -9.05 -13.16
C LYS A 99 14.71 -8.02 -12.33
N SER A 100 15.07 -6.88 -12.92
CA SER A 100 15.80 -5.82 -12.21
C SER A 100 14.95 -5.18 -11.10
N GLN A 101 13.68 -4.90 -11.38
CA GLN A 101 12.74 -4.40 -10.37
C GLN A 101 12.53 -5.42 -9.25
N ASN A 102 12.43 -6.73 -9.56
CA ASN A 102 12.30 -7.76 -8.54
C ASN A 102 13.57 -7.88 -7.67
N ASN A 103 14.75 -7.88 -8.28
CA ASN A 103 16.02 -7.92 -7.56
C ASN A 103 16.17 -6.72 -6.61
N PHE A 104 15.70 -5.53 -7.02
CA PHE A 104 15.69 -4.36 -6.16
C PHE A 104 14.85 -4.58 -4.90
N LEU A 105 13.62 -5.09 -5.04
CA LEU A 105 12.74 -5.36 -3.90
C LEU A 105 13.27 -6.49 -3.00
N GLU A 106 13.87 -7.52 -3.58
CA GLU A 106 14.53 -8.60 -2.82
C GLU A 106 15.79 -8.13 -2.07
N ASP A 107 16.53 -7.15 -2.59
CA ASP A 107 17.64 -6.55 -1.83
C ASP A 107 17.11 -5.67 -0.69
N TYR A 108 16.04 -4.91 -0.94
CA TYR A 108 15.42 -4.05 0.06
C TYR A 108 14.85 -4.85 1.24
N VAL A 109 14.11 -5.95 0.96
CA VAL A 109 13.45 -6.76 2.01
C VAL A 109 14.43 -7.37 3.00
N ARG A 110 15.68 -7.64 2.59
CA ARG A 110 16.75 -8.12 3.49
C ARG A 110 17.12 -7.11 4.58
N ARG A 111 16.82 -5.84 4.34
CA ARG A 111 17.13 -4.71 5.22
C ARG A 111 15.88 -4.22 5.97
N ASN A 112 14.75 -4.18 5.27
CA ASN A 112 13.46 -3.76 5.81
C ASN A 112 12.31 -4.49 5.09
N ASP A 113 11.65 -5.40 5.80
CA ASP A 113 10.50 -6.15 5.28
C ASP A 113 9.15 -5.43 5.47
N ARG A 114 9.15 -4.32 6.21
CA ARG A 114 7.96 -3.54 6.57
C ARG A 114 8.15 -2.05 6.24
N PRO A 115 8.20 -1.70 4.95
CA PRO A 115 8.26 -0.30 4.57
C PRO A 115 6.99 0.46 4.97
N ASP A 116 7.16 1.63 5.59
CA ASP A 116 6.08 2.57 5.90
C ASP A 116 5.52 3.23 4.62
N GLY A 117 4.51 4.08 4.77
CA GLY A 117 3.87 4.76 3.63
C GLY A 117 4.86 5.54 2.76
N PRO A 118 5.62 6.50 3.32
CA PRO A 118 6.61 7.27 2.59
C PRO A 118 7.69 6.42 1.90
N GLN A 119 8.13 5.34 2.54
CA GLN A 119 9.08 4.39 1.93
C GLN A 119 8.46 3.67 0.74
N ARG A 120 7.20 3.26 0.82
CA ARG A 120 6.50 2.65 -0.32
C ARG A 120 6.36 3.63 -1.48
N ASP A 121 6.10 4.91 -1.22
CA ASP A 121 6.08 5.95 -2.26
C ASP A 121 7.42 6.11 -2.95
N TRP A 122 8.49 6.15 -2.18
CA TRP A 122 9.83 6.26 -2.74
C TRP A 122 10.15 5.05 -3.62
N ILE A 123 9.90 3.82 -3.14
CA ILE A 123 10.11 2.58 -3.92
C ILE A 123 9.25 2.58 -5.19
N ALA A 124 7.97 2.96 -5.08
CA ALA A 124 7.04 3.06 -6.20
C ALA A 124 7.57 4.03 -7.28
N GLY A 125 8.08 5.19 -6.86
CA GLY A 125 8.72 6.17 -7.74
C GLY A 125 9.98 5.63 -8.42
N GLN A 126 10.88 4.98 -7.66
CA GLN A 126 12.12 4.41 -8.22
C GLN A 126 11.86 3.32 -9.27
N LEU A 127 10.82 2.52 -9.07
CA LEU A 127 10.51 1.40 -9.94
C LEU A 127 9.47 1.74 -11.02
N ASN A 128 8.89 2.94 -10.98
CA ASN A 128 7.71 3.32 -11.78
C ASN A 128 6.59 2.26 -11.66
N LEU A 129 6.25 1.94 -10.41
CA LEU A 129 5.22 0.98 -10.04
C LEU A 129 4.18 1.68 -9.16
N ASP A 130 3.01 1.08 -9.04
CA ASP A 130 1.93 1.57 -8.20
C ASP A 130 2.17 1.25 -6.71
N THR A 131 1.77 2.14 -5.80
CA THR A 131 1.99 1.99 -4.35
C THR A 131 1.24 0.78 -3.78
N GLU A 132 0.02 0.50 -4.28
CA GLU A 132 -0.74 -0.70 -3.89
C GLU A 132 -0.01 -1.99 -4.36
N TYR A 133 0.73 -1.94 -5.48
CA TYR A 133 1.56 -3.09 -5.91
C TYR A 133 2.69 -3.34 -4.91
N ILE A 134 3.41 -2.28 -4.56
CA ILE A 134 4.53 -2.36 -3.63
C ILE A 134 4.03 -2.87 -2.27
N HIS A 135 2.95 -2.30 -1.75
CA HIS A 135 2.30 -2.75 -0.51
C HIS A 135 1.97 -4.25 -0.56
N LYS A 136 1.36 -4.73 -1.64
CA LYS A 136 1.01 -6.15 -1.82
C LYS A 136 2.21 -7.06 -1.99
N TRP A 137 3.24 -6.61 -2.71
CA TRP A 137 4.47 -7.38 -2.88
C TRP A 137 5.12 -7.62 -1.51
N PHE A 138 5.28 -6.58 -0.69
CA PHE A 138 5.84 -6.73 0.66
C PHE A 138 4.98 -7.59 1.58
N ASP A 139 3.64 -7.47 1.50
CA ASP A 139 2.72 -8.32 2.26
C ASP A 139 2.87 -9.81 1.92
N HIS A 140 2.85 -10.16 0.64
CA HIS A 140 3.03 -11.55 0.19
C HIS A 140 4.44 -12.08 0.49
N THR A 141 5.46 -11.25 0.29
CA THR A 141 6.85 -11.63 0.58
C THR A 141 7.02 -11.98 2.06
N ARG A 142 6.51 -11.15 2.98
CA ARG A 142 6.51 -11.47 4.41
C ARG A 142 5.74 -12.74 4.73
N GLN A 143 4.54 -12.91 4.19
CA GLN A 143 3.75 -14.13 4.41
C GLN A 143 4.48 -15.38 3.95
N LYS A 144 5.19 -15.32 2.82
CA LYS A 144 6.03 -16.42 2.32
C LYS A 144 7.16 -16.77 3.31
N TYR A 145 7.86 -15.77 3.83
CA TYR A 145 8.90 -15.98 4.85
C TYR A 145 8.32 -16.56 6.15
N HIS A 146 7.18 -16.05 6.63
CA HIS A 146 6.51 -16.60 7.81
C HIS A 146 6.11 -18.07 7.62
N ARG A 147 5.56 -18.44 6.46
CA ARG A 147 5.19 -19.84 6.15
C ARG A 147 6.40 -20.76 6.04
N ALA A 148 7.53 -20.27 5.52
CA ALA A 148 8.75 -21.06 5.39
C ALA A 148 9.43 -21.33 6.75
N ASN A 149 9.36 -20.38 7.68
CA ASN A 149 10.02 -20.47 8.98
C ASN A 149 9.14 -21.07 10.09
N ASN A 150 7.82 -21.10 9.91
CA ASN A 150 6.86 -21.75 10.82
C ASN A 150 5.93 -22.68 10.01
N PRO A 151 6.42 -23.85 9.55
CA PRO A 151 5.57 -24.85 8.92
C PRO A 151 4.57 -25.41 9.94
N SER A 152 3.33 -25.64 9.50
CA SER A 152 2.26 -26.26 10.30
C SER A 152 2.57 -27.71 10.65
#